data_AF-A0A9Q3FMY3-F1
#
_entry.id   AF-A0A9Q3FMY3-F1
#
_cell.length_a   1.000
_cell.length_b   1.000
_cell.length_c   1.000
_cell.angle_alpha   90.00
_cell.angle_beta   90.00
_cell.angle_gamma   90.00
#
_symmetry.space_group_name_H-M   'P 1'
#
loop_
_entity.id
_entity.type
_entity.pdbx_description
1 polymer ?
#
loop_
_entity_poly.entity_id
_entity_poly.type
_entity_poly.pdbx_seq_one_letter_code
_entity_poly.pdbx_strand_id
1 'polypeptide(L)'
;MDLPPLSFHAFLEEQWNNEEDPEEMETMMKLVPPPYHHYLNLFSRVKAETLPPHHACYHLIGLEGLLLPAGVTCSLSNHGSETLQA
;
A
#
# COMPACT_ATOMS: atom_id res chain seq x y z
N MET A 1 -10.32 33.53 -0.42
CA MET A 1 -10.18 32.81 -1.70
C MET A 1 -9.85 31.39 -1.31
N ASP A 2 -10.88 30.61 -0.97
CA ASP A 2 -10.70 29.21 -0.59
C ASP A 2 -10.45 28.39 -1.85
N LEU A 3 -9.30 27.71 -1.90
CA LEU A 3 -8.99 26.77 -2.97
C LEU A 3 -10.03 25.64 -2.95
N PRO A 4 -10.54 25.19 -4.10
CA PRO A 4 -11.44 24.05 -4.13
C PRO A 4 -10.71 22.80 -3.58
N PRO A 5 -11.42 21.91 -2.86
CA PRO A 5 -10.81 20.69 -2.35
C PRO A 5 -10.24 19.90 -3.53
N LEU A 6 -8.98 19.46 -3.38
CA LEU A 6 -8.33 18.60 -4.35
C LEU A 6 -9.23 17.42 -4.67
N SER A 7 -9.34 17.07 -5.95
CA SER A 7 -9.99 15.83 -6.32
C SER A 7 -9.26 14.66 -5.64
N PHE A 8 -9.98 13.59 -5.30
CA PHE A 8 -9.38 12.41 -4.67
C PHE A 8 -8.16 11.88 -5.44
N HIS A 9 -8.15 12.05 -6.77
CA HIS A 9 -7.01 11.72 -7.63
C HIS A 9 -5.79 12.61 -7.35
N ALA A 10 -5.98 13.94 -7.29
CA ALA A 10 -4.90 14.88 -7.02
C ALA A 10 -4.36 14.74 -5.58
N PHE A 11 -5.23 14.42 -4.62
CA PHE A 11 -4.83 14.11 -3.24
C PHE A 11 -3.94 12.86 -3.16
N LEU A 12 -4.28 11.79 -3.89
CA LEU A 12 -3.46 10.57 -3.93
C LEU A 12 -2.12 10.78 -4.66
N GLU A 13 -2.10 11.59 -5.71
CA GLU A 13 -0.85 11.93 -6.43
C GLU A 13 0.09 12.81 -5.59
N GLU A 14 -0.43 13.74 -4.78
CA GLU A 14 0.37 14.51 -3.83
C GLU A 14 0.94 13.63 -2.71
N GLN A 15 0.14 12.71 -2.15
CA GLN A 15 0.60 11.76 -1.13
C GLN A 15 1.66 10.78 -1.67
N TRP A 16 1.57 10.41 -2.96
CA TRP A 16 2.57 9.56 -3.61
C TRP A 16 3.91 10.27 -3.85
N ASN A 17 3.91 11.60 -3.97
CA ASN A 17 5.09 12.40 -4.32
C ASN A 17 5.83 13.00 -3.13
N ASN A 18 5.31 12.89 -1.90
CA ASN A 18 5.87 13.62 -0.77
C ASN A 18 6.65 12.72 0.21
N GLU A 19 7.87 13.17 0.51
CA GLU A 19 8.85 12.61 1.46
C GLU A 19 9.55 11.29 1.07
N GLU A 20 10.47 11.37 0.11
CA GLU A 20 11.58 10.42 0.03
C GLU A 20 12.77 11.02 0.79
N ASP A 21 13.25 10.33 1.83
CA ASP A 21 14.43 10.75 2.60
C ASP A 21 15.67 10.71 1.69
N PRO A 22 16.31 11.86 1.42
CA PRO A 22 17.47 11.91 0.53
C PRO A 22 18.66 11.08 1.04
N GLU A 23 18.81 10.88 2.36
CA GLU A 23 19.91 10.09 2.92
C GLU A 23 19.74 8.57 2.68
N GLU A 24 18.50 8.08 2.75
CA GLU A 24 18.16 6.68 2.46
C GLU A 24 18.40 6.37 0.99
N MET A 25 17.99 7.28 0.10
CA MET A 25 18.17 7.12 -1.34
C MET A 25 19.65 7.11 -1.76
N GLU A 26 20.49 7.95 -1.15
CA GLU A 26 21.94 7.94 -1.41
C GLU A 26 22.59 6.62 -0.98
N THR A 27 22.11 6.04 0.13
CA THR A 27 22.57 4.73 0.62
C THR A 27 22.17 3.61 -0.34
N MET A 28 20.94 3.63 -0.85
CA MET A 28 20.48 2.63 -1.81
C MET A 28 21.21 2.71 -3.16
N MET A 29 21.54 3.90 -3.64
CA MET A 29 22.33 4.08 -4.88
C MET A 29 23.73 3.45 -4.78
N LYS A 30 24.31 3.36 -3.58
CA LYS A 30 25.61 2.71 -3.33
C LYS A 30 25.52 1.17 -3.33
N LEU A 31 24.35 0.62 -2.97
CA LEU A 31 24.12 -0.83 -2.85
C LEU A 31 23.58 -1.44 -4.15
N VAL A 32 22.76 -0.68 -4.88
CA VAL A 32 22.06 -1.14 -6.08
C VAL A 32 22.89 -0.78 -7.32
N PRO A 33 23.11 -1.71 -8.26
CA PRO A 33 23.82 -1.39 -9.50
C PRO A 33 23.10 -0.31 -10.32
N PRO A 34 23.84 0.57 -11.04
CA PRO A 34 23.26 1.67 -11.83
C PRO A 34 22.12 1.28 -12.79
N PRO A 35 22.15 0.11 -13.47
CA PRO A 35 21.04 -0.31 -14.34
C PRO A 35 19.69 -0.49 -13.63
N TYR A 36 19.66 -0.52 -12.30
CA TYR A 36 18.45 -0.72 -11.50
C TYR A 36 18.07 0.52 -10.67
N HIS A 37 18.80 1.64 -10.81
CA HIS A 37 18.53 2.86 -10.05
C HIS A 37 17.13 3.42 -10.29
N HIS A 38 16.53 3.17 -11.47
CA HIS A 38 15.15 3.58 -11.78
C HIS A 38 14.07 2.80 -11.01
N TYR A 39 14.44 1.71 -10.32
CA TYR A 39 13.55 0.96 -9.43
C TYR A 39 13.70 1.35 -7.97
N LEU A 40 14.62 2.26 -7.61
CA LEU A 40 14.85 2.63 -6.21
C LEU A 40 13.60 3.22 -5.54
N ASN A 41 12.77 3.91 -6.32
CA ASN A 41 11.49 4.43 -5.89
C ASN A 41 10.49 3.36 -5.41
N LEU A 42 10.68 2.08 -5.78
CA LEU A 42 9.87 0.94 -5.30
C LEU A 42 10.23 0.54 -3.86
N PHE A 43 11.43 0.89 -3.41
CA PHE A 43 11.94 0.55 -2.08
C PHE A 43 11.75 1.68 -1.07
N SER A 44 11.08 2.77 -1.46
CA SER A 44 10.72 3.84 -0.54
C SER A 44 9.80 3.30 0.55
N ARG A 45 10.25 3.41 1.80
CA ARG A 45 9.48 2.98 2.97
C ARG A 45 8.12 3.67 3.07
N VAL A 46 8.09 4.98 2.82
CA VAL A 46 6.87 5.79 2.85
C VAL A 46 5.85 5.31 1.81
N LYS A 47 6.31 4.95 0.61
CA LYS A 47 5.46 4.39 -0.44
C LYS A 47 5.00 2.97 -0.10
N ALA A 48 5.81 2.17 0.58
CA ALA A 48 5.45 0.82 1.00
C ALA A 48 4.36 0.79 2.10
N GLU A 49 4.33 1.81 2.97
CA GLU A 49 3.30 1.97 3.99
C GLU A 49 1.96 2.49 3.41
N THR A 50 1.98 2.99 2.17
CA THR A 50 0.79 3.50 1.47
C THR A 50 0.17 2.43 0.57
N LEU A 51 -1.13 2.21 0.70
CA LEU A 51 -1.84 1.28 -0.19
C LEU A 51 -1.80 1.79 -1.65
N PRO A 52 -1.52 0.93 -2.64
CA PRO A 52 -1.54 1.33 -4.04
C PRO A 52 -2.96 1.76 -4.45
N PRO A 53 -3.08 2.65 -5.45
CA PRO A 53 -4.37 3.11 -5.94
C PRO A 53 -5.21 1.95 -6.48
N HIS A 54 -6.53 2.10 -6.42
CA HIS A 54 -7.46 1.09 -6.92
C HIS A 54 -7.33 0.95 -8.46
N HIS A 55 -6.77 -0.16 -8.93
CA HIS A 55 -6.67 -0.49 -10.36
C HIS A 55 -7.95 -1.11 -10.95
N ALA A 56 -8.18 -0.95 -12.24
CA ALA A 56 -9.33 -1.58 -12.93
C ALA A 56 -9.16 -3.09 -13.16
N CYS A 57 -7.94 -3.61 -13.00
CA CYS A 57 -7.57 -5.00 -13.30
C CYS A 57 -7.45 -5.89 -12.05
N TYR A 58 -8.16 -5.57 -10.97
CA TYR A 58 -8.20 -6.48 -9.82
C TYR A 58 -8.73 -7.84 -10.21
N HIS A 59 -8.26 -8.86 -9.50
CA HIS A 59 -8.78 -10.21 -9.63
C HIS A 59 -10.27 -10.21 -9.23
N LEU A 60 -11.15 -10.38 -10.21
CA LEU A 60 -12.58 -10.51 -9.95
C LEU A 60 -12.88 -11.96 -9.54
N ILE A 61 -13.49 -12.14 -8.38
CA ILE A 61 -14.00 -13.44 -7.96
C ILE A 61 -15.42 -13.57 -8.49
N GLY A 62 -15.60 -14.39 -9.52
CA GLY A 62 -16.93 -14.73 -10.03
C GLY A 62 -17.69 -15.57 -9.00
N LEU A 63 -18.85 -15.08 -8.57
CA LEU A 63 -19.74 -15.86 -7.71
C LEU A 63 -20.64 -16.73 -8.59
N GLU A 64 -20.35 -18.01 -8.67
CA GLU A 64 -21.21 -18.97 -9.35
C GLU A 64 -22.14 -19.68 -8.35
N GLY A 65 -23.44 -19.47 -8.53
CA GLY A 65 -24.47 -20.50 -8.28
C GLY A 65 -24.80 -20.96 -6.86
N LEU A 66 -24.07 -20.62 -5.80
CA LEU A 66 -24.43 -21.00 -4.42
C LEU A 66 -24.01 -19.93 -3.41
N LEU A 67 -24.89 -19.63 -2.45
CA LEU A 67 -24.53 -18.89 -1.24
C LEU A 67 -23.44 -19.69 -0.52
N LEU A 68 -22.23 -19.13 -0.39
CA LEU A 68 -21.17 -19.76 0.40
C LEU A 68 -21.70 -19.96 1.83
N PRO A 69 -21.65 -21.18 2.39
CA PRO A 69 -22.05 -21.38 3.77
C PRO A 69 -21.16 -20.50 4.66
N ALA A 70 -21.76 -19.78 5.60
CA ALA A 70 -21.02 -19.03 6.59
C ALA A 70 -20.07 -19.99 7.32
N GLY A 71 -18.77 -19.66 7.32
CA GLY A 71 -17.78 -20.41 8.07
C GLY A 71 -18.02 -20.32 9.57
N VAL A 72 -17.42 -21.25 10.33
CA VAL A 72 -17.44 -21.18 11.79
C VAL A 72 -16.46 -20.10 12.24
N THR A 73 -16.93 -19.15 13.04
CA THR A 73 -16.05 -18.20 13.71
C THR A 73 -15.42 -18.87 14.92
N CYS A 74 -14.10 -19.07 14.91
CA CYS A 74 -13.37 -19.59 16.06
C CYS A 74 -12.97 -18.45 17.00
N SER A 75 -13.24 -18.60 18.30
CA SER A 75 -12.73 -17.67 19.31
C SER A 75 -11.21 -17.77 19.40
N LEU A 76 -10.53 -16.63 19.33
CA LEU A 76 -9.09 -16.57 19.55
C LEU A 76 -8.80 -16.59 21.05
N SER A 77 -7.62 -17.11 21.41
CA SER A 77 -7.07 -16.94 22.76
C SER A 77 -6.71 -15.47 22.99
N ASN A 78 -6.56 -15.05 24.25
CA ASN A 78 -6.14 -13.68 24.58
C ASN A 78 -4.85 -13.28 23.87
N HIS A 79 -3.85 -14.17 23.89
CA HIS A 79 -2.60 -13.97 23.15
C HIS A 79 -2.83 -13.81 21.64
N GLY A 80 -3.72 -14.60 21.04
CA GLY A 80 -4.03 -14.49 19.61
C GLY A 80 -4.77 -13.20 19.24
N SER A 81 -5.62 -12.70 20.15
CA SER A 81 -6.30 -11.42 19.98
C SER A 81 -5.33 -10.25 20.10
N GLU A 82 -4.43 -10.27 21.08
CA GLU A 82 -3.44 -9.21 21.31
C GLU A 82 -2.50 -9.04 20.11
N THR A 83 -2.10 -10.13 19.45
CA THR A 83 -1.22 -10.08 18.28
C THR A 83 -1.88 -9.53 17.02
N LEU A 84 -3.20 -9.56 16.91
CA LEU A 84 -3.95 -9.10 15.73
C LEU A 84 -4.47 -7.67 15.87
N GLN A 85 -4.47 -7.11 17.08
CA GLN A 85 -4.89 -5.72 17.35
C GLN A 85 -3.73 -4.72 17.27
N ALA A 86 -2.53 -5.17 16.86
CA ALA A 86 -1.33 -4.36 16.77
C ALA A 86 -1.28 -3.49 15.50
#